data_AF-A0A929C3G8-F1
#
_entry.id   AF-A0A929C3G8-F1
#
_cell.length_a   1.000
_cell.length_b   1.000
_cell.length_c   1.000
_cell.angle_alpha   90.00
_cell.angle_beta   90.00
_cell.angle_gamma   90.00
#
_symmetry.space_group_name_H-M   'P 1'
#
loop_
_entity.id
_entity.type
_entity.pdbx_description
1 polymer ?
#
loop_
_entity_poly.entity_id
_entity_poly.type
_entity_poly.pdbx_seq_one_letter_code
_entity_poly.pdbx_strand_id
1 'polypeptide(L)'
;MKKKHNFYAGPSIMPQFTIDKTIEALKDFAGSGLSIMEISHRSKEFQAVMDEAQALIKELLQIPDGYSVLFLGGGASTQFLMVPYNIMNKKSAYLNTGTWATKAMKEAKLFGEMVEVASSADKDFSYIPKGYEIPADADYFHITTNNTIKGTEILEDLDVAMPLMADMSSDIFSRPIDVSKYGIIYAGDQKNLGPAGATIVIIKEDILGNVDRDIPTMLDYRTHISKGSMFNTPPVMAVFSALQTLIWLKDQGGMPAIEKIKNEKADLLYNEIDRNKLFVGTVAREDRSKMNICFVMDEEYKDLEGAFLEFAAGKGMIGIKGHRSVGGFRASCYNALPIESVQALVDSMQEFEADH
;
A
#
# COMPACT_ATOMS: atom_id res chain seq x y z
N MET A 1 -26.91 17.11 3.52
CA MET A 1 -26.11 16.13 4.30
C MET A 1 -24.72 16.72 4.53
N LYS A 2 -24.11 16.50 5.70
CA LYS A 2 -22.74 16.96 6.00
C LYS A 2 -21.72 16.21 5.13
N LYS A 3 -20.68 16.88 4.65
CA LYS A 3 -19.59 16.25 3.86
C LYS A 3 -18.97 15.12 4.67
N LYS A 4 -18.74 13.97 4.03
CA LYS A 4 -18.05 12.84 4.64
C LYS A 4 -16.57 12.90 4.27
N HIS A 5 -15.72 12.71 5.27
CA HIS A 5 -14.27 12.69 5.14
C HIS A 5 -13.79 11.26 5.41
N ASN A 6 -13.39 10.56 4.34
CA ASN A 6 -13.18 9.12 4.37
C ASN A 6 -11.72 8.73 4.63
N PHE A 7 -11.42 8.37 5.88
CA PHE A 7 -10.10 7.92 6.33
C PHE A 7 -9.94 6.40 6.39
N TYR A 8 -10.82 5.61 5.73
CA TYR A 8 -10.68 4.16 5.72
C TYR A 8 -9.31 3.72 5.21
N ALA A 9 -8.74 2.73 5.90
CA ALA A 9 -7.40 2.23 5.61
C ALA A 9 -7.32 1.23 4.44
N GLY A 10 -8.46 0.85 3.86
CA GLY A 10 -8.56 -0.17 2.82
C GLY A 10 -9.88 -0.96 2.90
N PRO A 11 -10.77 -0.91 1.89
CA PRO A 11 -10.71 -0.03 0.73
C PRO A 11 -10.70 1.46 1.12
N SER A 12 -9.88 2.25 0.46
CA SER A 12 -9.70 3.68 0.73
C SER A 12 -10.57 4.56 -0.15
N ILE A 13 -10.54 5.88 0.08
CA ILE A 13 -11.11 6.87 -0.82
C ILE A 13 -10.40 6.83 -2.19
N MET A 14 -11.14 7.01 -3.27
CA MET A 14 -10.59 7.10 -4.63
C MET A 14 -10.76 8.52 -5.19
N PRO A 15 -9.94 8.94 -6.17
CA PRO A 15 -10.16 10.20 -6.87
C PRO A 15 -11.55 10.19 -7.54
N GLN A 16 -12.25 11.33 -7.50
CA GLN A 16 -13.55 11.45 -8.17
C GLN A 16 -13.42 11.20 -9.68
N PHE A 17 -12.31 11.64 -10.28
CA PHE A 17 -11.96 11.35 -11.67
C PHE A 17 -12.03 9.86 -11.99
N THR A 18 -11.38 9.02 -11.18
CA THR A 18 -11.39 7.56 -11.33
C THR A 18 -12.82 7.01 -11.26
N ILE A 19 -13.60 7.44 -10.26
CA ILE A 19 -14.99 6.99 -10.08
C ILE A 19 -15.83 7.31 -11.32
N ASP A 20 -15.75 8.54 -11.82
CA ASP A 20 -16.54 8.99 -12.96
C ASP A 20 -16.16 8.22 -14.23
N LYS A 21 -14.85 8.02 -14.49
CA LYS A 21 -14.37 7.22 -15.61
C LYS A 21 -14.75 5.75 -15.52
N THR A 22 -14.73 5.17 -14.33
CA THR A 22 -15.22 3.79 -14.13
C THR A 22 -16.73 3.70 -14.37
N ILE A 23 -17.53 4.70 -13.98
CA ILE A 23 -18.98 4.75 -14.26
C ILE A 23 -19.25 4.85 -15.77
N GLU A 24 -18.47 5.66 -16.50
CA GLU A 24 -18.55 5.75 -17.97
C GLU A 24 -18.28 4.39 -18.62
N ALA A 25 -17.18 3.73 -18.26
CA ALA A 25 -16.81 2.41 -18.78
C ALA A 25 -17.79 1.29 -18.39
N LEU A 26 -18.48 1.42 -17.25
CA LEU A 26 -19.55 0.50 -16.87
C LEU A 26 -20.76 0.59 -17.80
N LYS A 27 -21.06 1.80 -18.31
CA LYS A 27 -22.22 2.04 -19.18
C LYS A 27 -21.93 1.71 -20.64
N ASP A 28 -20.79 2.15 -21.14
CA ASP A 28 -20.36 1.93 -22.52
C ASP A 28 -18.83 2.01 -22.60
N PHE A 29 -18.18 0.86 -22.55
CA PHE A 29 -16.74 0.76 -22.64
C PHE A 29 -16.29 0.94 -24.08
N ALA A 30 -15.42 1.94 -24.29
CA ALA A 30 -14.81 2.24 -25.59
C ALA A 30 -15.80 2.48 -26.74
N GLY A 31 -17.04 2.91 -26.44
CA GLY A 31 -18.07 3.16 -27.46
C GLY A 31 -18.57 1.89 -28.14
N SER A 32 -18.38 0.73 -27.50
CA SER A 32 -18.76 -0.59 -28.03
C SER A 32 -20.25 -0.91 -27.83
N GLY A 33 -20.95 -0.16 -26.99
CA GLY A 33 -22.29 -0.47 -26.50
C GLY A 33 -22.33 -1.57 -25.43
N LEU A 34 -21.16 -2.02 -24.93
CA LEU A 34 -21.03 -3.06 -23.90
C LEU A 34 -20.37 -2.50 -22.64
N SER A 35 -20.68 -3.10 -21.49
CA SER A 35 -19.97 -2.79 -20.25
C SER A 35 -18.54 -3.33 -20.27
N ILE A 36 -17.62 -2.66 -19.58
CA ILE A 36 -16.28 -3.22 -19.34
C ILE A 36 -16.31 -4.58 -18.61
N MET A 37 -17.40 -4.89 -17.89
CA MET A 37 -17.57 -6.21 -17.27
C MET A 37 -17.86 -7.33 -18.27
N GLU A 38 -18.29 -6.98 -19.47
CA GLU A 38 -18.74 -7.91 -20.50
C GLU A 38 -17.70 -8.05 -21.63
N ILE A 39 -16.64 -7.22 -21.61
CA ILE A 39 -15.61 -7.25 -22.63
C ILE A 39 -14.68 -8.45 -22.45
N SER A 40 -14.31 -9.10 -23.55
CA SER A 40 -13.26 -10.11 -23.53
C SER A 40 -11.92 -9.46 -23.13
N HIS A 41 -11.20 -10.06 -22.19
CA HIS A 41 -9.84 -9.65 -21.85
C HIS A 41 -8.83 -9.88 -22.98
N ARG A 42 -9.23 -10.53 -24.07
CA ARG A 42 -8.44 -10.68 -25.31
C ARG A 42 -8.82 -9.68 -26.40
N SER A 43 -9.81 -8.83 -26.16
CA SER A 43 -10.19 -7.76 -27.07
C SER A 43 -9.04 -6.74 -27.19
N LYS A 44 -8.99 -6.01 -28.31
CA LYS A 44 -7.97 -4.98 -28.51
C LYS A 44 -8.15 -3.83 -27.51
N GLU A 45 -9.39 -3.53 -27.18
CA GLU A 45 -9.80 -2.49 -26.25
C GLU A 45 -9.31 -2.78 -24.84
N PHE A 46 -9.47 -4.02 -24.35
CA PHE A 46 -8.95 -4.37 -23.02
C PHE A 46 -7.43 -4.58 -23.01
N GLN A 47 -6.86 -5.12 -24.09
CA GLN A 47 -5.39 -5.19 -24.21
C GLN A 47 -4.77 -3.80 -24.07
N ALA A 48 -5.35 -2.77 -24.71
CA ALA A 48 -4.90 -1.39 -24.58
C ALA A 48 -4.95 -0.89 -23.13
N VAL A 49 -6.00 -1.24 -22.36
CA VAL A 49 -6.09 -0.91 -20.92
C VAL A 49 -4.93 -1.53 -20.13
N MET A 50 -4.63 -2.80 -20.35
CA MET A 50 -3.53 -3.48 -19.66
C MET A 50 -2.17 -2.87 -20.02
N ASP A 51 -1.92 -2.66 -21.32
CA ASP A 51 -0.66 -2.12 -21.84
C ASP A 51 -0.44 -0.69 -21.33
N GLU A 52 -1.47 0.16 -21.36
CA GLU A 52 -1.38 1.54 -20.88
C GLU A 52 -1.16 1.58 -19.36
N ALA A 53 -1.83 0.72 -18.59
CA ALA A 53 -1.63 0.66 -17.14
C ALA A 53 -0.20 0.25 -16.80
N GLN A 54 0.33 -0.77 -17.46
CA GLN A 54 1.72 -1.20 -17.28
C GLN A 54 2.72 -0.12 -17.68
N ALA A 55 2.47 0.57 -18.81
CA ALA A 55 3.32 1.66 -19.28
C ALA A 55 3.34 2.86 -18.32
N LEU A 56 2.18 3.28 -17.81
CA LEU A 56 2.08 4.38 -16.85
C LEU A 56 2.74 4.04 -15.51
N ILE A 57 2.65 2.79 -15.03
CA ILE A 57 3.40 2.36 -13.85
C ILE A 57 4.91 2.49 -14.08
N LYS A 58 5.39 2.05 -15.24
CA LYS A 58 6.81 2.19 -15.63
C LYS A 58 7.24 3.65 -15.68
N GLU A 59 6.42 4.52 -16.27
CA GLU A 59 6.69 5.96 -16.34
C GLU A 59 6.72 6.62 -14.96
N LEU A 60 5.66 6.44 -14.15
CA LEU A 60 5.49 7.12 -12.87
C LEU A 60 6.56 6.72 -11.85
N LEU A 61 6.96 5.44 -11.83
CA LEU A 61 7.98 4.93 -10.92
C LEU A 61 9.39 4.89 -11.53
N GLN A 62 9.56 5.40 -12.76
CA GLN A 62 10.84 5.39 -13.49
C GLN A 62 11.50 4.00 -13.50
N ILE A 63 10.70 2.97 -13.80
CA ILE A 63 11.14 1.57 -13.74
C ILE A 63 12.21 1.33 -14.81
N PRO A 64 13.40 0.84 -14.44
CA PRO A 64 14.47 0.56 -15.41
C PRO A 64 14.15 -0.66 -16.28
N ASP A 65 14.92 -0.82 -17.35
CA ASP A 65 14.86 -2.02 -18.20
C ASP A 65 15.18 -3.29 -17.40
N GLY A 66 14.66 -4.43 -17.88
CA GLY A 66 14.78 -5.72 -17.21
C GLY A 66 13.72 -5.98 -16.12
N TYR A 67 12.73 -5.10 -16.00
CA TYR A 67 11.58 -5.26 -15.11
C TYR A 67 10.27 -5.46 -15.86
N SER A 68 9.46 -6.36 -15.32
CA SER A 68 8.08 -6.62 -15.71
C SER A 68 7.10 -6.03 -14.70
N VAL A 69 5.95 -5.54 -15.18
CA VAL A 69 4.85 -5.04 -14.35
C VAL A 69 3.64 -5.94 -14.57
N LEU A 70 3.09 -6.48 -13.50
CA LEU A 70 1.98 -7.42 -13.54
C LEU A 70 0.75 -6.89 -12.79
N PHE A 71 -0.43 -7.27 -13.27
CA PHE A 71 -1.71 -7.14 -12.57
C PHE A 71 -2.26 -8.53 -12.26
N LEU A 72 -2.24 -8.92 -11.00
CA LEU A 72 -2.68 -10.24 -10.54
C LEU A 72 -3.91 -10.15 -9.64
N GLY A 73 -4.67 -11.24 -9.54
CA GLY A 73 -5.71 -11.39 -8.52
C GLY A 73 -5.16 -11.93 -7.18
N GLY A 74 -6.01 -12.04 -6.17
CA GLY A 74 -5.70 -12.71 -4.89
C GLY A 74 -5.19 -11.80 -3.77
N GLY A 75 -4.80 -10.55 -4.08
CA GLY A 75 -4.33 -9.60 -3.07
C GLY A 75 -2.86 -9.82 -2.66
N ALA A 76 -2.33 -8.87 -1.89
CA ALA A 76 -0.98 -8.96 -1.31
C ALA A 76 -0.76 -10.25 -0.49
N SER A 77 -1.80 -10.77 0.16
CA SER A 77 -1.73 -12.04 0.90
C SER A 77 -1.33 -13.23 0.02
N THR A 78 -1.74 -13.27 -1.25
CA THR A 78 -1.27 -14.31 -2.18
C THR A 78 0.22 -14.12 -2.50
N GLN A 79 0.71 -12.89 -2.54
CA GLN A 79 2.13 -12.61 -2.77
C GLN A 79 3.02 -13.08 -1.62
N PHE A 80 2.49 -13.16 -0.39
CA PHE A 80 3.21 -13.73 0.77
C PHE A 80 3.70 -15.17 0.53
N LEU A 81 2.95 -15.98 -0.23
CA LEU A 81 3.40 -17.32 -0.65
C LEU A 81 4.02 -17.34 -2.05
N MET A 82 3.59 -16.46 -2.95
CA MET A 82 4.05 -16.47 -4.35
C MET A 82 5.51 -16.03 -4.47
N VAL A 83 5.94 -15.06 -3.65
CA VAL A 83 7.36 -14.65 -3.56
C VAL A 83 8.26 -15.83 -3.17
N PRO A 84 8.08 -16.50 -2.01
CA PRO A 84 8.95 -17.61 -1.65
C PRO A 84 8.86 -18.79 -2.62
N TYR A 85 7.71 -19.06 -3.25
CA TYR A 85 7.60 -20.08 -4.31
C TYR A 85 8.60 -19.85 -5.45
N ASN A 86 8.76 -18.59 -5.87
CA ASN A 86 9.54 -18.24 -7.07
C ASN A 86 11.00 -17.89 -6.78
N ILE A 87 11.33 -17.48 -5.54
CA ILE A 87 12.64 -16.90 -5.23
C ILE A 87 13.42 -17.71 -4.18
N MET A 88 12.75 -18.25 -3.16
CA MET A 88 13.43 -18.93 -2.07
C MET A 88 13.97 -20.28 -2.56
N ASN A 89 15.18 -20.70 -2.22
CA ASN A 89 15.60 -22.10 -2.33
C ASN A 89 15.69 -22.76 -0.95
N LYS A 90 16.37 -22.09 -0.02
CA LYS A 90 16.69 -22.62 1.30
C LYS A 90 16.45 -21.63 2.42
N LYS A 91 16.78 -20.35 2.23
CA LYS A 91 16.83 -19.37 3.31
C LYS A 91 16.28 -18.01 2.87
N SER A 92 15.47 -17.39 3.72
CA SER A 92 14.98 -16.02 3.52
C SER A 92 15.20 -15.19 4.77
N ALA A 93 15.44 -13.89 4.59
CA ALA A 93 15.56 -12.92 5.67
C ALA A 93 14.35 -11.98 5.67
N TYR A 94 13.85 -11.63 6.85
CA TYR A 94 12.68 -10.76 7.03
C TYR A 94 12.90 -9.74 8.14
N LEU A 95 12.53 -8.49 7.88
CA LEU A 95 12.42 -7.45 8.90
C LEU A 95 10.97 -7.40 9.43
N ASN A 96 10.78 -7.68 10.71
CA ASN A 96 9.45 -7.72 11.30
C ASN A 96 9.05 -6.40 11.95
N THR A 97 8.36 -5.56 11.19
CA THR A 97 7.90 -4.23 11.61
C THR A 97 6.39 -4.16 11.84
N GLY A 98 5.68 -5.29 11.80
CA GLY A 98 4.25 -5.30 12.09
C GLY A 98 3.48 -6.49 11.57
N THR A 99 2.15 -6.38 11.63
CA THR A 99 1.22 -7.48 11.31
C THR A 99 1.39 -8.06 9.90
N TRP A 100 1.74 -7.24 8.91
CA TRP A 100 1.89 -7.71 7.52
C TRP A 100 3.20 -8.47 7.33
N ALA A 101 4.30 -7.97 7.87
CA ALA A 101 5.58 -8.69 7.91
C ALA A 101 5.45 -10.05 8.63
N THR A 102 4.82 -10.09 9.81
CA THR A 102 4.54 -11.36 10.52
C THR A 102 3.75 -12.37 9.68
N LYS A 103 2.78 -11.89 8.87
CA LYS A 103 2.00 -12.76 7.97
C LYS A 103 2.82 -13.25 6.79
N ALA A 104 3.66 -12.40 6.18
CA ALA A 104 4.56 -12.79 5.11
C ALA A 104 5.57 -13.85 5.58
N MET A 105 6.17 -13.65 6.75
CA MET A 105 7.07 -14.60 7.40
C MET A 105 6.42 -15.96 7.66
N LYS A 106 5.13 -15.97 8.04
CA LYS A 106 4.38 -17.21 8.28
C LYS A 106 4.31 -18.08 7.03
N GLU A 107 4.06 -17.49 5.86
CA GLU A 107 4.01 -18.23 4.60
C GLU A 107 5.41 -18.68 4.16
N ALA A 108 6.44 -17.83 4.32
CA ALA A 108 7.82 -18.17 3.97
C ALA A 108 8.40 -19.37 4.75
N LYS A 109 7.99 -19.57 6.01
CA LYS A 109 8.37 -20.75 6.81
C LYS A 109 7.99 -22.09 6.17
N LEU A 110 7.07 -22.10 5.21
CA LEU A 110 6.65 -23.32 4.50
C LEU A 110 7.67 -23.78 3.44
N PHE A 111 8.66 -22.95 3.10
CA PHE A 111 9.59 -23.18 1.98
C PHE A 111 11.03 -23.49 2.40
N GLY A 112 11.39 -23.19 3.65
CA GLY A 112 12.73 -23.42 4.19
C GLY A 112 12.98 -22.61 5.46
N GLU A 113 14.24 -22.26 5.70
CA GLU A 113 14.66 -21.44 6.83
C GLU A 113 14.23 -19.99 6.63
N MET A 114 13.39 -19.47 7.52
CA MET A 114 13.01 -18.06 7.55
C MET A 114 13.66 -17.40 8.78
N VAL A 115 14.52 -16.42 8.54
CA VAL A 115 15.27 -15.68 9.55
C VAL A 115 14.61 -14.33 9.80
N GLU A 116 14.15 -14.10 11.02
CA GLU A 116 13.75 -12.77 11.50
C GLU A 116 15.02 -12.00 11.88
N VAL A 117 15.49 -11.09 11.00
CA VAL A 117 16.78 -10.39 11.23
C VAL A 117 16.67 -9.34 12.33
N ALA A 118 15.48 -8.74 12.47
CA ALA A 118 15.12 -7.88 13.58
C ALA A 118 13.60 -7.73 13.67
N SER A 119 13.13 -7.30 14.84
CA SER A 119 11.71 -7.12 15.15
C SER A 119 11.50 -5.90 16.03
N SER A 120 10.44 -5.13 15.79
CA SER A 120 9.97 -4.10 16.74
C SER A 120 8.80 -4.56 17.61
N ALA A 121 8.54 -5.87 17.65
CA ALA A 121 7.48 -6.46 18.47
C ALA A 121 7.64 -6.20 19.97
N ASP A 122 8.86 -5.97 20.45
CA ASP A 122 9.18 -5.65 21.85
C ASP A 122 8.53 -4.33 22.33
N LYS A 123 8.27 -3.40 21.41
CA LYS A 123 7.52 -2.16 21.68
C LYS A 123 6.30 -2.03 20.79
N ASP A 124 5.61 -3.15 20.57
CA ASP A 124 4.34 -3.21 19.86
C ASP A 124 4.39 -2.57 18.45
N PHE A 125 5.56 -2.69 17.80
CA PHE A 125 5.87 -2.19 16.46
C PHE A 125 5.83 -0.66 16.30
N SER A 126 6.15 0.08 17.37
CA SER A 126 6.19 1.55 17.41
C SER A 126 7.44 2.20 16.80
N TYR A 127 8.34 1.42 16.19
CA TYR A 127 9.57 1.90 15.55
C TYR A 127 10.03 0.94 14.44
N ILE A 128 10.97 1.38 13.60
CA ILE A 128 11.67 0.55 12.62
C ILE A 128 13.02 0.11 13.24
N PRO A 129 13.29 -1.20 13.39
CA PRO A 129 14.57 -1.68 13.92
C PRO A 129 15.76 -1.26 13.04
N LYS A 130 16.91 -1.00 13.66
CA LYS A 130 18.15 -0.56 13.01
C LYS A 130 19.33 -1.41 13.49
N GLY A 131 20.43 -1.40 12.74
CA GLY A 131 21.69 -2.07 13.13
C GLY A 131 21.60 -3.60 13.14
N TYR A 132 20.71 -4.19 12.34
CA TYR A 132 20.60 -5.63 12.16
C TYR A 132 21.52 -6.11 11.03
N GLU A 133 21.92 -7.38 11.10
CA GLU A 133 22.71 -8.04 10.06
C GLU A 133 21.81 -8.95 9.21
N ILE A 134 21.95 -8.86 7.89
CA ILE A 134 21.26 -9.75 6.97
C ILE A 134 22.20 -10.93 6.66
N PRO A 135 21.78 -12.19 6.85
CA PRO A 135 22.61 -13.35 6.51
C PRO A 135 23.02 -13.32 5.03
N ALA A 136 24.32 -13.41 4.76
CA ALA A 136 24.85 -13.36 3.40
C ALA A 136 24.43 -14.56 2.53
N ASP A 137 23.95 -15.64 3.16
CA ASP A 137 23.44 -16.84 2.50
C ASP A 137 21.90 -16.87 2.38
N ALA A 138 21.22 -15.76 2.65
CA ALA A 138 19.79 -15.63 2.38
C ALA A 138 19.54 -15.44 0.87
N ASP A 139 18.52 -16.12 0.34
CA ASP A 139 18.11 -16.03 -1.07
C ASP A 139 17.49 -14.65 -1.39
N TYR A 140 16.84 -14.03 -0.40
CA TYR A 140 16.30 -12.67 -0.47
C TYR A 140 16.08 -12.07 0.93
N PHE A 141 15.93 -10.75 0.96
CA PHE A 141 15.49 -9.99 2.12
C PHE A 141 14.10 -9.40 1.87
N HIS A 142 13.17 -9.52 2.81
CA HIS A 142 11.81 -8.98 2.69
C HIS A 142 11.49 -7.93 3.76
N ILE A 143 10.86 -6.84 3.31
CA ILE A 143 10.41 -5.74 4.15
C ILE A 143 8.94 -5.40 3.87
N THR A 144 8.29 -4.79 4.86
CA THR A 144 7.03 -4.06 4.68
C THR A 144 7.34 -2.57 4.81
N THR A 145 7.22 -1.81 3.72
CA THR A 145 7.66 -0.41 3.71
C THR A 145 6.74 0.49 4.53
N ASN A 146 5.43 0.20 4.57
CA ASN A 146 4.49 0.92 5.41
C ASN A 146 3.55 0.00 6.20
N ASN A 147 3.62 0.09 7.53
CA ASN A 147 2.88 -0.77 8.45
C ASN A 147 1.52 -0.16 8.79
N THR A 148 0.52 -0.38 7.92
CA THR A 148 -0.81 0.26 7.96
C THR A 148 -1.52 0.26 9.33
N ILE A 149 -1.30 -0.75 10.16
CA ILE A 149 -1.95 -0.88 11.48
C ILE A 149 -1.21 -0.08 12.56
N LYS A 150 0.11 0.03 12.43
CA LYS A 150 1.02 0.53 13.46
C LYS A 150 1.51 1.94 13.19
N GLY A 151 1.44 2.38 11.94
CA GLY A 151 1.80 3.73 11.54
C GLY A 151 3.30 3.95 11.49
N THR A 152 4.10 2.90 11.30
CA THR A 152 5.54 3.01 10.99
C THR A 152 5.78 2.91 9.48
N GLU A 153 6.72 3.68 8.95
CA GLU A 153 7.11 3.68 7.53
C GLU A 153 8.64 3.71 7.38
N ILE A 154 9.16 2.92 6.43
CA ILE A 154 10.54 2.97 5.97
C ILE A 154 10.60 4.04 4.88
N LEU A 155 11.17 5.19 5.22
CA LEU A 155 11.15 6.40 4.38
C LEU A 155 12.25 6.44 3.31
N GLU A 156 13.09 5.40 3.25
CA GLU A 156 14.23 5.31 2.33
C GLU A 156 14.27 3.96 1.61
N ASP A 157 14.91 3.94 0.44
CA ASP A 157 15.12 2.71 -0.32
C ASP A 157 16.42 2.04 0.14
N LEU A 158 16.31 0.87 0.77
CA LEU A 158 17.43 0.14 1.36
C LEU A 158 18.39 -0.36 0.26
N ASP A 159 19.68 -0.22 0.50
CA ASP A 159 20.74 -0.77 -0.36
C ASP A 159 21.32 -2.03 0.31
N VAL A 160 21.02 -3.19 -0.26
CA VAL A 160 21.36 -4.51 0.31
C VAL A 160 22.00 -5.40 -0.76
N ALA A 161 22.88 -6.31 -0.34
CA ALA A 161 23.70 -7.11 -1.24
C ALA A 161 22.97 -8.32 -1.89
N MET A 162 21.66 -8.45 -1.70
CA MET A 162 20.82 -9.54 -2.18
C MET A 162 19.49 -9.00 -2.70
N PRO A 163 18.69 -9.81 -3.43
CA PRO A 163 17.37 -9.36 -3.87
C PRO A 163 16.49 -8.87 -2.71
N LEU A 164 15.98 -7.64 -2.82
CA LEU A 164 15.06 -7.04 -1.85
C LEU A 164 13.61 -7.18 -2.32
N MET A 165 12.74 -7.67 -1.43
CA MET A 165 11.32 -7.85 -1.67
C MET A 165 10.53 -6.87 -0.79
N ALA A 166 9.58 -6.13 -1.35
CA ALA A 166 8.84 -5.12 -0.61
C ALA A 166 7.32 -5.27 -0.76
N ASP A 167 6.62 -5.40 0.38
CA ASP A 167 5.19 -5.08 0.45
C ASP A 167 5.03 -3.56 0.55
N MET A 168 4.65 -2.93 -0.57
CA MET A 168 4.37 -1.50 -0.67
C MET A 168 2.87 -1.21 -0.76
N SER A 169 2.02 -2.11 -0.25
CA SER A 169 0.57 -2.01 -0.44
C SER A 169 -0.02 -0.66 -0.03
N SER A 170 0.51 -0.02 1.02
CA SER A 170 -0.07 1.22 1.58
C SER A 170 0.61 2.52 1.16
N ASP A 171 1.73 2.44 0.45
CA ASP A 171 2.61 3.58 0.18
C ASP A 171 3.19 3.56 -1.25
N ILE A 172 2.89 2.55 -2.06
CA ILE A 172 3.18 2.57 -3.50
C ILE A 172 2.58 3.82 -4.14
N PHE A 173 3.32 4.45 -5.05
CA PHE A 173 2.96 5.73 -5.68
C PHE A 173 2.83 6.93 -4.72
N SER A 174 3.37 6.87 -3.50
CA SER A 174 3.29 7.97 -2.53
C SER A 174 4.54 8.88 -2.50
N ARG A 175 5.63 8.43 -3.12
CA ARG A 175 6.90 9.14 -3.28
C ARG A 175 7.69 8.58 -4.47
N PRO A 176 8.70 9.29 -4.98
CA PRO A 176 9.73 8.69 -5.82
C PRO A 176 10.40 7.52 -5.07
N ILE A 177 10.65 6.43 -5.79
CA ILE A 177 11.38 5.25 -5.29
C ILE A 177 12.45 4.87 -6.32
N ASP A 178 13.59 4.37 -5.86
CA ASP A 178 14.59 3.74 -6.73
C ASP A 178 14.25 2.25 -6.92
N VAL A 179 13.52 1.96 -8.00
CA VAL A 179 13.07 0.59 -8.31
C VAL A 179 14.23 -0.38 -8.53
N SER A 180 15.41 0.12 -8.93
CA SER A 180 16.57 -0.74 -9.20
C SER A 180 17.12 -1.47 -7.97
N LYS A 181 16.80 -0.98 -6.77
CA LYS A 181 17.16 -1.60 -5.48
C LYS A 181 16.29 -2.80 -5.12
N TYR A 182 15.15 -2.98 -5.79
CA TYR A 182 14.17 -4.01 -5.46
C TYR A 182 14.22 -5.16 -6.48
N GLY A 183 14.17 -6.39 -6.00
CA GLY A 183 13.91 -7.57 -6.83
C GLY A 183 12.41 -7.71 -7.13
N ILE A 184 11.56 -7.60 -6.11
CA ILE A 184 10.09 -7.60 -6.26
C ILE A 184 9.48 -6.49 -5.41
N ILE A 185 8.60 -5.71 -6.00
CA ILE A 185 7.65 -4.85 -5.29
C ILE A 185 6.26 -5.41 -5.53
N TYR A 186 5.44 -5.53 -4.49
CA TYR A 186 4.02 -5.84 -4.66
C TYR A 186 3.13 -4.93 -3.82
N ALA A 187 1.93 -4.68 -4.33
CA ALA A 187 0.94 -3.84 -3.67
C ALA A 187 -0.48 -4.27 -4.03
N GLY A 188 -1.31 -4.53 -3.02
CA GLY A 188 -2.76 -4.65 -3.24
C GLY A 188 -3.39 -3.29 -3.51
N ASP A 189 -4.16 -3.16 -4.58
CA ASP A 189 -4.64 -1.87 -5.10
C ASP A 189 -5.49 -1.08 -4.10
N GLN A 190 -6.20 -1.76 -3.20
CA GLN A 190 -7.27 -1.21 -2.36
C GLN A 190 -6.87 -0.15 -1.33
N LYS A 191 -5.58 0.19 -1.23
CA LYS A 191 -5.10 1.19 -0.28
C LYS A 191 -4.73 2.49 -0.97
N ASN A 192 -3.79 2.50 -1.91
CA ASN A 192 -3.27 3.76 -2.47
C ASN A 192 -3.51 3.95 -3.98
N LEU A 193 -4.18 3.00 -4.66
CA LEU A 193 -4.29 3.03 -6.12
C LEU A 193 -5.71 2.84 -6.66
N GLY A 194 -6.45 1.83 -6.22
CA GLY A 194 -7.68 1.43 -6.89
C GLY A 194 -8.64 0.67 -5.98
N PRO A 195 -9.71 0.08 -6.54
CA PRO A 195 -10.60 -0.77 -5.78
C PRO A 195 -9.92 -2.11 -5.45
N ALA A 196 -10.44 -2.82 -4.44
CA ALA A 196 -10.00 -4.19 -4.17
C ALA A 196 -10.32 -5.11 -5.35
N GLY A 197 -9.38 -5.98 -5.71
CA GLY A 197 -9.57 -7.00 -6.74
C GLY A 197 -8.33 -7.28 -7.58
N ALA A 198 -7.43 -6.30 -7.69
CA ALA A 198 -6.15 -6.43 -8.35
C ALA A 198 -4.97 -6.23 -7.38
N THR A 199 -3.79 -6.64 -7.82
CA THR A 199 -2.52 -6.53 -7.11
C THR A 199 -1.44 -6.28 -8.14
N ILE A 200 -0.72 -5.17 -7.99
CA ILE A 200 0.45 -4.89 -8.79
C ILE A 200 1.62 -5.69 -8.27
N VAL A 201 2.39 -6.25 -9.21
CA VAL A 201 3.70 -6.84 -8.93
C VAL A 201 4.71 -6.32 -9.94
N ILE A 202 5.77 -5.68 -9.46
CA ILE A 202 6.91 -5.21 -10.27
C ILE A 202 8.07 -6.15 -9.98
N ILE A 203 8.64 -6.77 -11.00
CA ILE A 203 9.59 -7.88 -10.83
C ILE A 203 10.79 -7.67 -11.75
N LYS A 204 11.99 -7.76 -11.18
CA LYS A 204 13.23 -7.87 -11.95
C LYS A 204 13.30 -9.27 -12.56
N GLU A 205 13.40 -9.39 -13.89
CA GLU A 205 13.19 -10.68 -14.54
C GLU A 205 14.33 -11.69 -14.32
N ASP A 206 15.56 -11.22 -14.14
CA ASP A 206 16.76 -12.05 -14.01
C ASP A 206 16.84 -12.88 -12.72
N ILE A 207 16.04 -12.54 -11.71
CA ILE A 207 15.98 -13.28 -10.44
C ILE A 207 15.10 -14.54 -10.55
N LEU A 208 14.26 -14.65 -11.59
CA LEU A 208 13.28 -15.73 -11.75
C LEU A 208 13.88 -16.99 -12.37
N GLY A 209 13.28 -18.14 -12.06
CA GLY A 209 13.66 -19.43 -12.65
C GLY A 209 14.89 -20.09 -12.02
N ASN A 210 15.38 -19.54 -10.91
CA ASN A 210 16.55 -20.03 -10.19
C ASN A 210 16.19 -20.91 -8.98
N VAL A 211 15.01 -21.53 -8.97
CA VAL A 211 14.56 -22.42 -7.87
C VAL A 211 14.44 -23.87 -8.31
N ASP A 212 14.79 -24.80 -7.42
CA ASP A 212 14.81 -26.24 -7.70
C ASP A 212 13.42 -26.90 -7.71
N ARG A 213 12.39 -26.19 -7.21
CA ARG A 213 11.04 -26.75 -7.03
C ARG A 213 10.16 -26.53 -8.25
N ASP A 214 9.22 -27.45 -8.45
CA ASP A 214 8.11 -27.23 -9.35
C ASP A 214 7.16 -26.16 -8.78
N ILE A 215 6.84 -25.18 -9.62
CA ILE A 215 5.91 -24.10 -9.28
C ILE A 215 4.59 -24.35 -10.02
N PRO A 216 3.44 -24.42 -9.32
CA PRO A 216 2.14 -24.48 -9.97
C PRO A 216 1.95 -23.31 -10.94
N THR A 217 1.38 -23.57 -12.12
CA THR A 217 1.32 -22.59 -13.22
C THR A 217 0.75 -21.22 -12.82
N MET A 218 -0.30 -21.18 -11.99
CA MET A 218 -0.90 -19.92 -11.50
C MET A 218 -0.03 -19.17 -10.49
N LEU A 219 0.95 -19.82 -9.86
CA LEU A 219 1.88 -19.23 -8.90
C LEU A 219 3.23 -18.88 -9.54
N ASP A 220 3.50 -19.29 -10.78
CA ASP A 220 4.76 -18.96 -11.48
C ASP A 220 4.66 -17.58 -12.13
N TYR A 221 5.50 -16.62 -11.69
CA TYR A 221 5.52 -15.27 -12.26
C TYR A 221 5.85 -15.27 -13.76
N ARG A 222 6.68 -16.22 -14.23
CA ARG A 222 7.07 -16.31 -15.65
C ARG A 222 5.86 -16.61 -16.53
N THR A 223 4.90 -17.38 -16.03
CA THR A 223 3.62 -17.61 -16.72
C THR A 223 2.90 -16.28 -16.95
N HIS A 224 2.76 -15.47 -15.91
CA HIS A 224 2.05 -14.19 -15.98
C HIS A 224 2.79 -13.17 -16.86
N ILE A 225 4.12 -13.11 -16.76
CA ILE A 225 4.97 -12.27 -17.63
C ILE A 225 4.76 -12.66 -19.09
N SER A 226 4.88 -13.94 -19.44
CA SER A 226 4.75 -14.43 -20.83
C SER A 226 3.37 -14.18 -21.46
N LYS A 227 2.35 -13.89 -20.63
CA LYS A 227 0.97 -13.63 -21.06
C LYS A 227 0.50 -12.21 -20.77
N GLY A 228 1.39 -11.30 -20.39
CA GLY A 228 1.06 -9.91 -20.11
C GLY A 228 -0.02 -9.77 -19.03
N SER A 229 0.10 -10.52 -17.93
CA SER A 229 -0.90 -10.58 -16.83
C SER A 229 -2.26 -11.17 -17.19
N MET A 230 -2.41 -11.70 -18.40
CA MET A 230 -3.65 -12.26 -18.89
C MET A 230 -3.44 -13.74 -19.20
N PHE A 231 -2.85 -14.50 -18.29
CA PHE A 231 -2.80 -15.97 -18.46
C PHE A 231 -4.21 -16.55 -18.34
N ASN A 232 -4.90 -16.25 -17.24
CA ASN A 232 -6.34 -16.47 -17.05
C ASN A 232 -7.10 -15.14 -17.15
N THR A 233 -8.40 -15.16 -16.85
CA THR A 233 -9.23 -13.94 -16.83
C THR A 233 -8.79 -12.99 -15.71
N PRO A 234 -8.29 -11.78 -16.03
CA PRO A 234 -7.87 -10.80 -15.03
C PRO A 234 -9.07 -10.07 -14.42
N PRO A 235 -8.89 -9.36 -13.29
CA PRO A 235 -9.93 -8.52 -12.68
C PRO A 235 -10.16 -7.23 -13.49
N VAL A 236 -10.84 -7.34 -14.63
CA VAL A 236 -10.93 -6.29 -15.69
C VAL A 236 -11.31 -4.90 -15.17
N MET A 237 -12.32 -4.79 -14.31
CA MET A 237 -12.78 -3.51 -13.77
C MET A 237 -11.78 -2.89 -12.78
N ALA A 238 -11.10 -3.73 -11.99
CA ALA A 238 -10.12 -3.25 -11.03
C ALA A 238 -8.89 -2.70 -11.75
N VAL A 239 -8.39 -3.42 -12.77
CA VAL A 239 -7.27 -2.96 -13.62
C VAL A 239 -7.64 -1.65 -14.33
N PHE A 240 -8.83 -1.55 -14.89
CA PHE A 240 -9.27 -0.29 -15.51
C PHE A 240 -9.35 0.87 -14.52
N SER A 241 -9.91 0.65 -13.34
CA SER A 241 -9.99 1.70 -12.32
C SER A 241 -8.60 2.11 -11.83
N ALA A 242 -7.67 1.17 -11.69
CA ALA A 242 -6.27 1.46 -11.39
C ALA A 242 -5.62 2.31 -12.50
N LEU A 243 -5.85 1.98 -13.78
CA LEU A 243 -5.42 2.80 -14.92
C LEU A 243 -5.91 4.25 -14.79
N GLN A 244 -7.19 4.47 -14.49
CA GLN A 244 -7.72 5.83 -14.35
C GLN A 244 -7.07 6.59 -13.18
N THR A 245 -6.74 5.91 -12.07
CA THR A 245 -5.98 6.55 -10.99
C THR A 245 -4.55 6.85 -11.40
N LEU A 246 -3.88 6.00 -12.19
CA LEU A 246 -2.53 6.26 -12.71
C LEU A 246 -2.50 7.51 -13.60
N ILE A 247 -3.51 7.66 -14.47
CA ILE A 247 -3.70 8.87 -15.29
C ILE A 247 -3.86 10.09 -14.37
N TRP A 248 -4.74 10.00 -13.37
CA TRP A 248 -4.92 11.08 -12.41
C TRP A 248 -3.62 11.44 -11.67
N LEU A 249 -2.83 10.46 -11.22
CA LEU A 249 -1.54 10.68 -10.54
C LEU A 249 -0.55 11.41 -11.46
N LYS A 250 -0.50 11.05 -12.75
CA LYS A 250 0.30 11.75 -13.76
C LYS A 250 -0.16 13.20 -13.91
N ASP A 251 -1.46 13.45 -13.99
CA ASP A 251 -2.04 14.79 -14.10
C ASP A 251 -1.83 15.64 -12.84
N GLN A 252 -1.66 15.03 -11.67
CA GLN A 252 -1.27 15.73 -10.44
C GLN A 252 0.22 16.18 -10.43
N GLY A 253 0.99 15.84 -11.46
CA GLY A 253 2.43 16.16 -11.55
C GLY A 253 3.35 15.00 -11.14
N GLY A 254 2.82 13.77 -11.08
CA GLY A 254 3.59 12.56 -10.81
C GLY A 254 4.15 12.49 -9.38
N MET A 255 5.10 11.57 -9.17
CA MET A 255 5.58 11.21 -7.83
C MET A 255 6.16 12.37 -7.01
N PRO A 256 6.93 13.33 -7.57
CA PRO A 256 7.42 14.47 -6.80
C PRO A 256 6.30 15.37 -6.25
N ALA A 257 5.24 15.61 -7.04
CA ALA A 257 4.11 16.43 -6.60
C ALA A 257 3.27 15.68 -5.55
N ILE A 258 3.05 14.38 -5.75
CA ILE A 258 2.33 13.53 -4.80
C ILE A 258 3.07 13.43 -3.46
N GLU A 259 4.40 13.30 -3.47
CA GLU A 259 5.20 13.30 -2.25
C GLU A 259 5.05 14.59 -1.46
N LYS A 260 5.09 15.74 -2.14
CA LYS A 260 4.89 17.05 -1.52
C LYS A 260 3.53 17.11 -0.82
N ILE A 261 2.45 16.74 -1.50
CA ILE A 261 1.08 16.74 -0.94
C ILE A 261 0.97 15.74 0.22
N LYS A 262 1.59 14.56 0.11
CA LYS A 262 1.66 13.58 1.20
C LYS A 262 2.30 14.20 2.45
N ASN A 263 3.45 14.84 2.29
CA ASN A 263 4.16 15.49 3.39
C ASN A 263 3.32 16.59 4.03
N GLU A 264 2.70 17.47 3.23
CA GLU A 264 1.83 18.53 3.73
C GLU A 264 0.65 17.99 4.57
N LYS A 265 0.01 16.90 4.11
CA LYS A 265 -1.06 16.23 4.86
C LYS A 265 -0.55 15.64 6.17
N ALA A 266 0.58 14.94 6.13
CA ALA A 266 1.13 14.28 7.30
C ALA A 266 1.58 15.31 8.35
N ASP A 267 2.30 16.34 7.92
CA ASP A 267 2.78 17.41 8.78
C ASP A 267 1.61 18.15 9.43
N LEU A 268 0.55 18.46 8.68
CA LEU A 268 -0.65 19.10 9.22
C LEU A 268 -1.24 18.32 10.40
N LEU A 269 -1.41 17.00 10.27
CA LEU A 269 -2.00 16.19 11.32
C LEU A 269 -1.02 15.89 12.45
N TYR A 270 0.24 15.59 12.16
CA TYR A 270 1.24 15.33 13.21
C TYR A 270 1.54 16.58 14.05
N ASN A 271 1.57 17.76 13.43
CA ASN A 271 1.69 19.02 14.17
C ASN A 271 0.52 19.24 15.12
N GLU A 272 -0.69 18.79 14.74
CA GLU A 272 -1.82 18.82 15.64
C GLU A 272 -1.67 17.82 16.79
N ILE A 273 -1.39 16.55 16.48
CA ILE A 273 -1.19 15.50 17.48
C ILE A 273 -0.09 15.90 18.49
N ASP A 274 0.99 16.53 18.03
CA ASP A 274 2.11 16.90 18.89
C ASP A 274 1.85 18.12 19.79
N ARG A 275 0.88 18.99 19.45
CA ARG A 275 0.54 20.16 20.26
C ARG A 275 -0.68 19.97 21.15
N ASN A 276 -1.59 19.09 20.75
CA ASN A 276 -2.89 18.92 21.38
C ASN A 276 -2.75 18.05 22.63
N LYS A 277 -3.14 18.56 23.80
CA LYS A 277 -2.94 17.87 25.08
C LYS A 277 -3.72 16.56 25.19
N LEU A 278 -4.79 16.40 24.41
CA LEU A 278 -5.66 15.23 24.47
C LEU A 278 -5.09 14.03 23.74
N PHE A 279 -4.15 14.22 22.82
CA PHE A 279 -3.70 13.16 21.92
C PHE A 279 -2.19 12.93 22.00
N VAL A 280 -1.77 11.70 21.72
CA VAL A 280 -0.36 11.33 21.59
C VAL A 280 -0.16 10.35 20.44
N GLY A 281 0.88 10.58 19.64
CA GLY A 281 1.26 9.67 18.56
C GLY A 281 1.86 8.37 19.09
N THR A 282 1.59 7.24 18.43
CA THR A 282 1.99 5.90 18.93
C THR A 282 3.36 5.42 18.42
N VAL A 283 4.10 6.26 17.69
CA VAL A 283 5.28 5.87 16.91
C VAL A 283 6.44 6.83 17.15
N ALA A 284 7.66 6.30 17.18
CA ALA A 284 8.90 7.07 17.20
C ALA A 284 8.90 8.10 16.07
N ARG A 285 9.25 9.36 16.38
CA ARG A 285 9.00 10.50 15.47
C ARG A 285 9.64 10.31 14.09
N GLU A 286 10.83 9.74 14.04
CA GLU A 286 11.60 9.48 12.83
C GLU A 286 11.01 8.37 11.94
N ASP A 287 10.19 7.49 12.50
CA ASP A 287 9.63 6.31 11.84
C ASP A 287 8.14 6.50 11.51
N ARG A 288 7.58 7.69 11.78
CA ARG A 288 6.17 8.03 11.56
C ARG A 288 5.77 7.85 10.10
N SER A 289 4.75 7.02 9.90
CA SER A 289 4.09 6.87 8.60
C SER A 289 3.40 8.16 8.20
N LYS A 290 3.58 8.54 6.93
CA LYS A 290 2.88 9.65 6.29
C LYS A 290 1.60 9.20 5.58
N MET A 291 1.34 7.89 5.55
CA MET A 291 0.17 7.28 4.94
C MET A 291 -0.88 6.87 5.97
N ASN A 292 -0.47 6.38 7.14
CA ASN A 292 -1.36 5.89 8.19
C ASN A 292 -0.91 6.45 9.54
N ILE A 293 -1.57 7.52 9.96
CA ILE A 293 -1.22 8.29 11.15
C ILE A 293 -1.97 7.71 12.33
N CYS A 294 -1.26 7.03 13.23
CA CYS A 294 -1.81 6.37 14.42
C CYS A 294 -1.55 7.23 15.68
N PHE A 295 -2.60 7.42 16.47
CA PHE A 295 -2.57 8.19 17.70
C PHE A 295 -3.61 7.65 18.67
N VAL A 296 -3.43 7.94 19.94
CA VAL A 296 -4.34 7.57 21.04
C VAL A 296 -4.69 8.82 21.84
N MET A 297 -5.69 8.73 22.72
CA MET A 297 -5.81 9.71 23.78
C MET A 297 -4.58 9.63 24.69
N ASP A 298 -4.11 10.78 25.20
CA ASP A 298 -3.18 10.78 26.32
C ASP A 298 -3.82 10.05 27.52
N GLU A 299 -3.00 9.43 28.37
CA GLU A 299 -3.48 8.58 29.46
C GLU A 299 -4.38 9.35 30.44
N GLU A 300 -4.17 10.65 30.63
CA GLU A 300 -5.06 11.51 31.44
C GLU A 300 -6.48 11.63 30.87
N TYR A 301 -6.62 11.51 29.54
CA TYR A 301 -7.87 11.74 28.80
C TYR A 301 -8.45 10.47 28.17
N LYS A 302 -7.97 9.29 28.57
CA LYS A 302 -8.33 8.00 27.99
C LYS A 302 -9.84 7.72 27.95
N ASP A 303 -10.56 8.14 28.97
CA ASP A 303 -12.02 7.96 29.06
C ASP A 303 -12.80 8.79 28.01
N LEU A 304 -12.14 9.76 27.35
CA LEU A 304 -12.72 10.55 26.27
C LEU A 304 -12.64 9.87 24.89
N GLU A 305 -11.97 8.71 24.76
CA GLU A 305 -11.80 8.04 23.45
C GLU A 305 -13.14 7.82 22.73
N GLY A 306 -14.13 7.29 23.46
CA GLY A 306 -15.47 7.04 22.93
C GLY A 306 -16.21 8.33 22.55
N ALA A 307 -16.11 9.35 23.40
CA ALA A 307 -16.75 10.65 23.18
C ALA A 307 -16.17 11.36 21.93
N PHE A 308 -14.85 11.32 21.75
CA PHE A 308 -14.23 11.90 20.56
C PHE A 308 -14.60 11.13 19.28
N LEU A 309 -14.67 9.79 19.31
CA LEU A 309 -15.13 9.01 18.14
C LEU A 309 -16.55 9.42 17.71
N GLU A 310 -17.45 9.57 18.66
CA GLU A 310 -18.83 10.00 18.39
C GLU A 310 -18.87 11.44 17.87
N PHE A 311 -18.13 12.34 18.52
CA PHE A 311 -18.00 13.74 18.11
C PHE A 311 -17.48 13.86 16.68
N ALA A 312 -16.34 13.22 16.37
CA ALA A 312 -15.72 13.25 15.05
C ALA A 312 -16.62 12.61 13.98
N ALA A 313 -17.36 11.55 14.30
CA ALA A 313 -18.37 10.97 13.42
C ALA A 313 -19.52 11.97 13.12
N GLY A 314 -19.96 12.72 14.13
CA GLY A 314 -20.89 13.86 13.99
C GLY A 314 -20.30 15.03 13.19
N LYS A 315 -18.98 15.17 13.15
CA LYS A 315 -18.24 16.08 12.27
C LYS A 315 -18.06 15.55 10.85
N GLY A 316 -18.43 14.30 10.58
CA GLY A 316 -18.35 13.69 9.25
C GLY A 316 -17.05 12.93 9.00
N MET A 317 -16.18 12.79 10.00
CA MET A 317 -14.98 11.95 9.94
C MET A 317 -15.39 10.48 10.02
N ILE A 318 -15.07 9.71 8.99
CA ILE A 318 -15.37 8.27 8.95
C ILE A 318 -14.08 7.48 8.76
N GLY A 319 -14.01 6.29 9.35
CA GLY A 319 -12.85 5.40 9.22
C GLY A 319 -11.65 5.75 10.11
N ILE A 320 -11.80 6.67 11.07
CA ILE A 320 -10.71 7.07 12.00
C ILE A 320 -10.55 6.15 13.22
N LYS A 321 -11.50 5.25 13.47
CA LYS A 321 -11.36 4.26 14.55
C LYS A 321 -10.17 3.35 14.25
N GLY A 322 -9.25 3.24 15.21
CA GLY A 322 -8.07 2.42 15.11
C GLY A 322 -8.40 0.94 14.89
N HIS A 323 -7.42 0.17 14.43
CA HIS A 323 -7.62 -1.24 14.18
C HIS A 323 -7.94 -1.98 15.50
N ARG A 324 -8.86 -2.94 15.46
CA ARG A 324 -9.35 -3.67 16.65
C ARG A 324 -8.26 -4.29 17.54
N SER A 325 -7.08 -4.56 16.98
CA SER A 325 -5.96 -5.17 17.71
C SER A 325 -5.08 -4.15 18.45
N VAL A 326 -5.27 -2.85 18.21
CA VAL A 326 -4.45 -1.78 18.81
C VAL A 326 -5.28 -0.70 19.51
N GLY A 327 -6.57 -0.56 19.20
CA GLY A 327 -7.41 0.50 19.78
C GLY A 327 -7.10 1.89 19.22
N GLY A 328 -7.53 2.94 19.91
CA GLY A 328 -7.21 4.33 19.56
C GLY A 328 -7.73 4.78 18.19
N PHE A 329 -6.93 5.60 17.52
CA PHE A 329 -7.27 6.27 16.28
C PHE A 329 -6.26 6.00 15.18
N ARG A 330 -6.74 6.01 13.94
CA ARG A 330 -5.90 5.98 12.75
C ARG A 330 -6.52 6.80 11.62
N ALA A 331 -5.84 7.85 11.20
CA ALA A 331 -6.18 8.58 9.99
C ALA A 331 -5.35 8.07 8.81
N SER A 332 -6.00 7.49 7.79
CA SER A 332 -5.31 7.05 6.57
C SER A 332 -5.34 8.16 5.52
N CYS A 333 -4.18 8.73 5.22
CA CYS A 333 -3.97 9.92 4.39
C CYS A 333 -3.46 9.60 2.98
N TYR A 334 -3.94 8.50 2.39
CA TYR A 334 -3.63 8.04 1.03
C TYR A 334 -3.76 9.14 -0.03
N ASN A 335 -3.18 8.92 -1.20
CA ASN A 335 -3.03 9.91 -2.28
C ASN A 335 -4.33 10.67 -2.57
N ALA A 336 -5.44 9.95 -2.71
CA ALA A 336 -6.74 10.50 -3.05
C ALA A 336 -7.46 11.23 -1.90
N LEU A 337 -6.98 11.11 -0.65
CA LEU A 337 -7.55 11.89 0.45
C LEU A 337 -7.14 13.36 0.28
N PRO A 338 -8.10 14.28 0.13
CA PRO A 338 -7.79 15.69 -0.09
C PRO A 338 -7.38 16.35 1.23
N ILE A 339 -6.48 17.34 1.16
CA ILE A 339 -5.91 18.00 2.34
C ILE A 339 -6.97 18.66 3.23
N GLU A 340 -8.06 19.14 2.64
CA GLU A 340 -9.19 19.73 3.38
C GLU A 340 -9.89 18.71 4.28
N SER A 341 -9.76 17.41 4.01
CA SER A 341 -10.23 16.38 4.94
C SER A 341 -9.34 16.27 6.16
N VAL A 342 -8.03 16.37 5.98
CA VAL A 342 -7.07 16.41 7.09
C VAL A 342 -7.28 17.67 7.93
N GLN A 343 -7.46 18.83 7.29
CA GLN A 343 -7.81 20.07 7.98
C GLN A 343 -9.09 19.92 8.80
N ALA A 344 -10.15 19.33 8.23
CA ALA A 344 -11.40 19.15 8.95
C ALA A 344 -11.26 18.19 10.16
N LEU A 345 -10.34 17.22 10.12
CA LEU A 345 -10.00 16.41 11.28
C LEU A 345 -9.24 17.23 12.33
N VAL A 346 -8.26 18.04 11.93
CA VAL A 346 -7.53 18.95 12.83
C VAL A 346 -8.49 19.94 13.50
N ASP A 347 -9.40 20.56 12.75
CA ASP A 347 -10.41 21.48 13.30
C ASP A 347 -11.31 20.75 14.32
N SER A 348 -11.64 19.49 14.06
CA SER A 348 -12.41 18.67 15.00
C SER A 348 -11.62 18.33 16.26
N MET A 349 -10.30 18.08 16.14
CA MET A 349 -9.42 17.84 17.29
C MET A 349 -9.27 19.09 18.16
N GLN A 350 -9.09 20.25 17.54
CA GLN A 350 -9.04 21.55 18.22
C GLN A 350 -10.35 21.89 18.93
N GLU A 351 -11.49 21.70 18.26
CA GLU A 351 -12.80 21.98 18.85
C GLU A 351 -13.07 21.07 20.04
N PHE A 352 -12.75 19.77 19.92
CA PHE A 352 -12.90 18.84 21.03
C PHE A 352 -11.95 19.16 22.20
N GLU A 353 -10.72 19.60 21.91
CA GLU A 353 -9.75 20.09 22.91
C GLU A 353 -10.25 21.35 23.63
N ALA A 354 -10.92 22.28 22.96
CA ALA A 354 -11.40 23.50 23.61
C ALA A 354 -12.50 23.24 24.64
N ASP A 355 -13.23 22.11 24.52
CA ASP A 355 -14.30 21.71 25.41
C ASP A 355 -13.83 20.86 26.62
N HIS A 356 -12.54 20.53 26.72
CA HIS A 356 -11.95 19.65 27.76
C HIS A 356 -10.59 20.17 28.26
#